data_AF-X6GUP1-F1
#
_entry.id   AF-X6GUP1-F1
#
_cell.length_a   1.000
_cell.length_b   1.000
_cell.length_c   1.000
_cell.angle_alpha   90.00
_cell.angle_beta   90.00
_cell.angle_gamma   90.00
#
_symmetry.space_group_name_H-M   'P 1'
#
loop_
_entity.id
_entity.type
_entity.pdbx_description
1 polymer ?
#
loop_
_entity_poly.entity_id
_entity_poly.type
_entity_poly.pdbx_seq_one_letter_code
_entity_poly.pdbx_strand_id
1 'polypeptide(L)'
;MLVDSHCHLDFPDFAEERAAIVARALAAGIDRMVTISTRVRRFPQVLEIAETFDEVYCSVGTHPHNAAEELDITVEELVRLSAHPKVVAIGEAGLDYFYDKAPRDAQAQGFRTHLSAARETGLPLVIHSRDADDDMAAILKAETGKGAFPFILHCFSSGHRLAEIGVALGGYVSFSGILTFKNSAELRAIAADVPHDRLLVETDAPYLAPVPFRGKRNEPAYVAHTAKVLAETIGVSEAEIADLTTDNFFRLFGKMPRPVEQSA
;
A
#
# COMPACT_ATOMS: atom_id res chain seq x y z
N MET A 1 12.93 -7.29 -11.49
CA MET A 1 12.58 -6.05 -10.76
C MET A 1 11.55 -6.39 -9.70
N LEU A 2 11.52 -5.63 -8.61
CA LEU A 2 10.39 -5.55 -7.68
C LEU A 2 9.89 -4.11 -7.57
N VAL A 3 8.67 -3.96 -7.05
CA VAL A 3 8.08 -2.66 -6.71
C VAL A 3 7.78 -2.65 -5.21
N ASP A 4 8.19 -1.61 -4.50
CA ASP A 4 7.72 -1.38 -3.13
C ASP A 4 6.40 -0.60 -3.19
N SER A 5 5.27 -1.29 -2.99
CA SER A 5 3.95 -0.67 -3.16
C SER A 5 3.55 0.27 -2.03
N HIS A 6 4.29 0.31 -0.92
CA HIS A 6 3.93 1.11 0.25
C HIS A 6 5.16 1.42 1.12
N CYS A 7 5.59 2.67 1.13
CA CYS A 7 6.57 3.18 2.09
C CYS A 7 6.25 4.64 2.49
N HIS A 8 6.93 5.17 3.49
CA HIS A 8 6.75 6.52 3.99
C HIS A 8 8.08 7.30 3.94
N LEU A 9 8.51 7.64 2.72
CA LEU A 9 9.74 8.42 2.50
C LEU A 9 9.63 9.85 3.06
N ASP A 10 8.42 10.33 3.32
CA ASP A 10 8.11 11.61 3.94
C ASP A 10 8.38 11.66 5.44
N PHE A 11 8.60 10.52 6.09
CA PHE A 11 8.79 10.51 7.54
C PHE A 11 10.15 11.12 7.94
N PRO A 12 10.19 11.84 9.08
CA PRO A 12 11.40 12.55 9.52
C PRO A 12 12.63 11.66 9.66
N ASP A 13 12.44 10.39 10.01
CA ASP A 13 13.49 9.36 10.13
C ASP A 13 14.35 9.19 8.86
N PHE A 14 13.84 9.61 7.70
CA PHE A 14 14.54 9.49 6.42
C PHE A 14 15.00 10.83 5.83
N ALA A 15 14.66 11.97 6.44
CA ALA A 15 14.85 13.29 5.82
C ALA A 15 16.29 13.56 5.35
N GLU A 16 17.28 13.21 6.18
CA GLU A 16 18.71 13.49 5.90
C GLU A 16 19.37 12.49 4.93
N GLU A 17 18.74 11.34 4.67
CA GLU A 17 19.35 10.27 3.89
C GLU A 17 18.44 9.70 2.79
N ARG A 18 17.33 10.37 2.49
CA ARG A 18 16.31 9.92 1.54
C ARG A 18 16.90 9.53 0.19
N ALA A 19 17.79 10.37 -0.35
CA ALA A 19 18.47 10.07 -1.62
C ALA A 19 19.33 8.79 -1.55
N ALA A 20 19.99 8.55 -0.42
CA ALA A 20 20.78 7.33 -0.22
C ALA A 20 19.88 6.10 -0.05
N ILE A 21 18.70 6.23 0.59
CA ILE A 21 17.70 5.16 0.70
C ILE A 21 17.17 4.76 -0.67
N VAL A 22 16.75 5.75 -1.48
CA VAL A 22 16.29 5.51 -2.85
C VAL A 22 17.39 4.83 -3.68
N ALA A 23 18.63 5.33 -3.61
CA ALA A 23 19.75 4.70 -4.31
C ALA A 23 20.01 3.25 -3.90
N ARG A 24 19.86 2.90 -2.60
CA ARG A 24 19.97 1.52 -2.11
C ARG A 24 18.83 0.65 -2.65
N ALA A 25 17.62 1.17 -2.73
CA ALA A 25 16.47 0.47 -3.30
C ALA A 25 16.73 0.11 -4.78
N LEU A 26 17.18 1.07 -5.58
CA LEU A 26 17.53 0.84 -6.99
C LEU A 26 18.67 -0.18 -7.14
N ALA A 27 19.72 -0.08 -6.31
CA ALA A 27 20.82 -1.04 -6.33
C ALA A 27 20.37 -2.47 -5.94
N ALA A 28 19.27 -2.61 -5.21
CA ALA A 28 18.65 -3.89 -4.85
C ALA A 28 17.62 -4.39 -5.89
N GLY A 29 17.45 -3.69 -7.03
CA GLY A 29 16.51 -4.06 -8.08
C GLY A 29 15.05 -3.66 -7.79
N ILE A 30 14.85 -2.67 -6.92
CA ILE A 30 13.55 -2.08 -6.58
C ILE A 30 13.38 -0.79 -7.41
N ASP A 31 12.89 -0.93 -8.64
CA ASP A 31 12.95 0.18 -9.61
C ASP A 31 11.79 1.18 -9.47
N ARG A 32 10.80 0.87 -8.61
CA ARG A 32 9.64 1.72 -8.34
C ARG A 32 9.23 1.64 -6.88
N MET A 33 8.80 2.78 -6.34
CA MET A 33 8.31 2.92 -4.98
C MET A 33 7.07 3.81 -4.95
N VAL A 34 6.12 3.52 -4.06
CA VAL A 34 5.00 4.42 -3.76
C VAL A 34 5.15 4.96 -2.33
N THR A 35 5.40 6.26 -2.20
CA THR A 35 5.40 6.93 -0.90
C THR A 35 3.98 7.38 -0.54
N ILE A 36 3.54 7.06 0.67
CA ILE A 36 2.12 7.08 1.03
C ILE A 36 1.78 8.30 1.87
N SER A 37 0.79 9.07 1.41
CA SER A 37 0.24 10.19 2.15
C SER A 37 -0.62 9.70 3.32
N THR A 38 -0.40 10.29 4.50
CA THR A 38 -1.20 10.03 5.70
C THR A 38 -2.11 11.19 6.09
N ARG A 39 -1.93 12.36 5.45
CA ARG A 39 -2.69 13.59 5.68
C ARG A 39 -2.74 14.41 4.38
N VAL A 40 -3.93 14.74 3.91
CA VAL A 40 -4.10 15.52 2.68
C VAL A 40 -3.51 16.92 2.83
N ARG A 41 -3.61 17.54 4.01
CA ARG A 41 -3.02 18.86 4.27
C ARG A 41 -1.50 18.88 4.25
N ARG A 42 -0.84 17.72 4.33
CA ARG A 42 0.62 17.59 4.19
C ARG A 42 1.04 17.03 2.83
N PHE A 43 0.08 16.83 1.92
CA PHE A 43 0.34 16.30 0.59
C PHE A 43 1.44 17.05 -0.20
N PRO A 44 1.63 18.39 -0.11
CA PRO A 44 2.74 19.06 -0.79
C PRO A 44 4.13 18.48 -0.46
N GLN A 45 4.35 18.00 0.78
CA GLN A 45 5.63 17.40 1.19
C GLN A 45 5.84 16.02 0.54
N VAL A 46 4.76 15.24 0.44
CA VAL A 46 4.78 13.91 -0.20
C VAL A 46 4.99 14.07 -1.71
N LEU A 47 4.34 15.07 -2.31
CA LEU A 47 4.46 15.36 -3.73
C LEU A 47 5.87 15.82 -4.10
N GLU A 48 6.48 16.72 -3.32
CA GLU A 48 7.86 17.18 -3.52
C GLU A 48 8.85 16.01 -3.57
N ILE A 49 8.65 14.99 -2.73
CA ILE A 49 9.48 13.77 -2.74
C ILE A 49 9.29 13.00 -4.04
N ALA A 50 8.04 12.78 -4.46
CA ALA A 50 7.75 12.05 -5.69
C ALA A 50 8.24 12.80 -6.94
N GLU A 51 8.31 14.13 -6.91
CA GLU A 51 8.89 14.95 -7.99
C GLU A 51 10.42 14.93 -7.98
N THR A 52 11.05 14.71 -6.82
CA THR A 52 12.52 14.67 -6.69
C THR A 52 13.13 13.42 -7.31
N PHE A 53 12.44 12.28 -7.27
CA PHE A 53 12.95 10.99 -7.75
C PHE A 53 12.06 10.42 -8.85
N ASP A 54 12.63 10.05 -9.99
CA ASP A 54 11.88 9.52 -11.13
C ASP A 54 11.16 8.20 -10.80
N GLU A 55 11.77 7.41 -9.92
CA GLU A 55 11.32 6.08 -9.50
C GLU A 55 10.28 6.12 -8.37
N VAL A 56 10.06 7.28 -7.76
CA VAL A 56 9.10 7.46 -6.66
C VAL A 56 7.81 8.08 -7.20
N TYR A 57 6.70 7.45 -6.83
CA TYR A 57 5.33 7.93 -7.03
C TYR A 57 4.66 8.05 -5.66
N CYS A 58 3.47 8.65 -5.60
CA CYS A 58 2.78 8.83 -4.33
C CYS A 58 1.29 8.56 -4.39
N SER A 59 0.71 8.43 -3.21
CA SER A 59 -0.73 8.48 -2.99
C SER A 59 -1.16 9.84 -2.42
N VAL A 60 -2.46 10.12 -2.42
CA VAL A 60 -3.06 11.23 -1.67
C VAL A 60 -4.21 10.75 -0.81
N GLY A 61 -4.16 11.01 0.50
CA GLY A 61 -5.23 10.63 1.40
C GLY A 61 -4.98 10.90 2.88
N THR A 62 -5.96 10.53 3.69
CA THR A 62 -6.01 10.72 5.14
C THR A 62 -6.06 9.38 5.85
N HIS A 63 -4.97 9.04 6.55
CA HIS A 63 -4.88 7.84 7.37
C HIS A 63 -5.91 7.89 8.52
N PRO A 64 -6.52 6.75 8.93
CA PRO A 64 -7.56 6.72 9.96
C PRO A 64 -7.22 7.47 11.25
N HIS A 65 -5.96 7.41 11.71
CA HIS A 65 -5.51 8.15 12.91
C HIS A 65 -5.69 9.66 12.80
N ASN A 66 -5.75 10.22 11.58
CA ASN A 66 -5.85 11.64 11.32
C ASN A 66 -7.26 12.06 10.85
N ALA A 67 -8.19 11.11 10.73
CA ALA A 67 -9.49 11.33 10.08
C ALA A 67 -10.31 12.46 10.70
N ALA A 68 -10.27 12.60 12.04
CA ALA A 68 -11.00 13.64 12.75
C ALA A 68 -10.47 15.06 12.48
N GLU A 69 -9.22 15.18 12.04
CA GLU A 69 -8.63 16.47 11.70
C GLU A 69 -9.09 16.95 10.30
N GLU A 70 -9.47 16.03 9.40
CA GLU A 70 -9.64 16.27 7.96
C GLU A 70 -11.05 15.91 7.45
N LEU A 71 -12.08 16.10 8.29
CA LEU A 71 -13.50 15.82 7.93
C LEU A 71 -14.05 16.72 6.82
N ASP A 72 -13.40 17.84 6.55
CA ASP A 72 -13.69 18.82 5.50
C ASP A 72 -13.07 18.46 4.14
N ILE A 73 -12.21 17.43 4.06
CA ILE A 73 -11.68 16.96 2.78
C ILE A 73 -12.80 16.34 1.96
N THR A 74 -12.96 16.84 0.73
CA THR A 74 -14.01 16.41 -0.19
C THR A 74 -13.49 15.44 -1.25
N VAL A 75 -14.42 14.78 -1.94
CA VAL A 75 -14.11 13.91 -3.08
C VAL A 75 -13.43 14.72 -4.18
N GLU A 76 -13.95 15.90 -4.50
CA GLU A 76 -13.46 16.77 -5.57
C GLU A 76 -12.02 17.23 -5.31
N GLU A 77 -11.67 17.47 -4.04
CA GLU A 77 -10.30 17.84 -3.67
C GLU A 77 -9.33 16.67 -3.89
N LEU A 78 -9.70 15.45 -3.46
CA LEU A 78 -8.90 14.25 -3.72
C LEU A 78 -8.74 14.00 -5.23
N VAL A 79 -9.82 14.12 -6.01
CA VAL A 79 -9.79 13.97 -7.47
C VAL A 79 -8.84 15.00 -8.09
N ARG A 80 -8.95 16.27 -7.69
CA ARG A 80 -8.09 17.36 -8.19
C ARG A 80 -6.62 17.11 -7.89
N LEU A 81 -6.27 16.73 -6.65
CA LEU A 81 -4.89 16.43 -6.27
C LEU A 81 -4.35 15.19 -7.00
N SER A 82 -5.20 14.18 -7.18
CA SER A 82 -4.83 12.95 -7.87
C SER A 82 -4.60 13.10 -9.38
N ALA A 83 -4.95 14.24 -9.98
CA ALA A 83 -4.68 14.52 -11.38
C ALA A 83 -3.18 14.62 -11.69
N HIS A 84 -2.34 14.94 -10.69
CA HIS A 84 -0.90 15.07 -10.88
C HIS A 84 -0.27 13.75 -11.36
N PRO A 85 0.64 13.72 -12.36
CA PRO A 85 1.16 12.49 -12.95
C PRO A 85 1.91 11.58 -11.96
N LYS A 86 2.51 12.15 -10.90
CA LYS A 86 3.17 11.38 -9.83
C LYS A 86 2.20 10.76 -8.81
N VAL A 87 0.92 11.14 -8.81
CA VAL A 87 -0.08 10.56 -7.90
C VAL A 87 -0.76 9.37 -8.56
N VAL A 88 -0.51 8.18 -8.04
CA VAL A 88 -0.93 6.90 -8.66
C VAL A 88 -1.97 6.14 -7.84
N ALA A 89 -2.36 6.68 -6.68
CA ALA A 89 -3.33 6.06 -5.80
C ALA A 89 -4.07 7.07 -4.91
N ILE A 90 -5.23 6.68 -4.42
CA ILE A 90 -5.93 7.35 -3.32
C ILE A 90 -5.58 6.64 -2.02
N GLY A 91 -5.48 7.36 -0.91
CA GLY A 91 -5.13 6.83 0.40
C GLY A 91 -3.74 7.26 0.87
N GLU A 92 -3.25 6.74 1.97
CA GLU A 92 -3.86 5.65 2.75
C GLU A 92 -5.10 6.12 3.52
N ALA A 93 -6.15 5.31 3.51
CA ALA A 93 -7.38 5.54 4.26
C ALA A 93 -7.96 4.20 4.72
N GLY A 94 -8.81 4.20 5.74
CA GLY A 94 -9.37 2.95 6.24
C GLY A 94 -9.80 3.03 7.69
N LEU A 95 -9.62 1.93 8.43
CA LEU A 95 -10.05 1.79 9.82
C LEU A 95 -8.92 1.22 10.68
N ASP A 96 -8.67 1.83 11.83
CA ASP A 96 -7.75 1.36 12.86
C ASP A 96 -8.42 1.45 14.23
N TYR A 97 -8.93 0.31 14.70
CA TYR A 97 -9.57 0.19 16.02
C TYR A 97 -8.61 -0.33 17.09
N PHE A 98 -7.37 -0.68 16.71
CA PHE A 98 -6.35 -1.11 17.64
C PHE A 98 -5.75 0.08 18.39
N TYR A 99 -5.29 1.11 17.65
CA TYR A 99 -4.79 2.34 18.25
C TYR A 99 -5.90 3.35 18.54
N ASP A 100 -7.02 3.28 17.81
CA ASP A 100 -8.27 4.05 18.01
C ASP A 100 -8.03 5.56 18.24
N LYS A 101 -7.08 6.15 17.49
CA LYS A 101 -6.64 7.54 17.67
C LYS A 101 -7.62 8.60 17.16
N ALA A 102 -8.65 8.19 16.44
CA ALA A 102 -9.73 9.05 15.96
C ALA A 102 -11.07 8.34 16.15
N PRO A 103 -12.17 9.08 16.40
CA PRO A 103 -13.51 8.50 16.48
C PRO A 103 -13.85 7.63 15.27
N ARG A 104 -14.42 6.46 15.50
CA ARG A 104 -14.69 5.46 14.45
C ARG A 104 -15.62 5.98 13.36
N ASP A 105 -16.57 6.85 13.70
CA ASP A 105 -17.44 7.55 12.76
C ASP A 105 -16.65 8.49 11.84
N ALA A 106 -15.67 9.22 12.38
CA ALA A 106 -14.75 10.04 11.60
C ALA A 106 -13.89 9.18 10.65
N GLN A 107 -13.33 8.07 11.14
CA GLN A 107 -12.58 7.12 10.31
C GLN A 107 -13.45 6.58 9.16
N ALA A 108 -14.67 6.14 9.47
CA ALA A 108 -15.60 5.60 8.48
C ALA A 108 -16.12 6.66 7.48
N GLN A 109 -16.27 7.92 7.91
CA GLN A 109 -16.58 9.03 7.00
C GLN A 109 -15.41 9.27 6.04
N GLY A 110 -14.20 9.44 6.58
CA GLY A 110 -12.99 9.64 5.78
C GLY A 110 -12.78 8.50 4.78
N PHE A 111 -12.92 7.25 5.22
CA PHE A 111 -12.79 6.08 4.35
C PHE A 111 -13.80 6.09 3.20
N ARG A 112 -15.09 6.42 3.44
CA ARG A 112 -16.11 6.53 2.38
C ARG A 112 -15.86 7.68 1.40
N THR A 113 -15.32 8.79 1.86
CA THR A 113 -14.88 9.89 0.97
C THR A 113 -13.78 9.40 0.02
N HIS A 114 -12.77 8.70 0.54
CA HIS A 114 -11.66 8.18 -0.26
C HIS A 114 -12.11 7.06 -1.22
N LEU A 115 -13.03 6.19 -0.80
CA LEU A 115 -13.69 5.20 -1.67
C LEU A 115 -14.41 5.85 -2.84
N SER A 116 -15.08 6.98 -2.59
CA SER A 116 -15.76 7.73 -3.64
C SER A 116 -14.79 8.37 -4.63
N ALA A 117 -13.67 8.94 -4.14
CA ALA A 117 -12.61 9.46 -5.00
C ALA A 117 -11.91 8.36 -5.82
N ALA A 118 -11.65 7.19 -5.25
CA ALA A 118 -11.07 6.06 -5.97
C ALA A 118 -11.99 5.58 -7.10
N ARG A 119 -13.32 5.56 -6.86
CA ARG A 119 -14.32 5.23 -7.87
C ARG A 119 -14.36 6.26 -9.01
N GLU A 120 -14.31 7.54 -8.70
CA GLU A 120 -14.37 8.62 -9.70
C GLU A 120 -13.09 8.69 -10.56
N THR A 121 -11.93 8.50 -9.92
CA THR A 121 -10.62 8.60 -10.59
C THR A 121 -10.21 7.31 -11.31
N GLY A 122 -10.75 6.17 -10.87
CA GLY A 122 -10.27 4.85 -11.28
C GLY A 122 -8.88 4.48 -10.73
N LEU A 123 -8.32 5.29 -9.82
CA LEU A 123 -7.06 4.99 -9.15
C LEU A 123 -7.29 4.01 -8.00
N PRO A 124 -6.32 3.12 -7.71
CA PRO A 124 -6.44 2.19 -6.60
C PRO A 124 -6.52 2.93 -5.27
N LEU A 125 -7.41 2.47 -4.38
CA LEU A 125 -7.42 2.86 -2.98
C LEU A 125 -6.44 1.99 -2.18
N VAL A 126 -5.51 2.63 -1.48
CA VAL A 126 -4.63 2.00 -0.49
C VAL A 126 -5.36 1.94 0.86
N ILE A 127 -5.75 0.74 1.29
CA ILE A 127 -6.65 0.53 2.43
C ILE A 127 -5.92 -0.01 3.66
N HIS A 128 -5.95 0.78 4.72
CA HIS A 128 -5.51 0.36 6.06
C HIS A 128 -6.64 -0.34 6.80
N SER A 129 -6.34 -1.50 7.39
CA SER A 129 -7.27 -2.20 8.25
C SER A 129 -6.54 -2.78 9.44
N ARG A 130 -6.99 -2.43 10.66
CA ARG A 130 -6.48 -3.04 11.88
C ARG A 130 -7.56 -3.16 12.95
N ASP A 131 -7.77 -4.38 13.44
CA ASP A 131 -8.82 -4.76 14.40
C ASP A 131 -10.23 -4.29 14.00
N ALA A 132 -10.50 -4.18 12.70
CA ALA A 132 -11.71 -3.57 12.14
C ALA A 132 -12.38 -4.44 11.06
N ASP A 133 -12.08 -5.74 11.02
CA ASP A 133 -12.41 -6.63 9.90
C ASP A 133 -13.90 -6.65 9.51
N ASP A 134 -14.81 -6.67 10.48
CA ASP A 134 -16.25 -6.72 10.20
C ASP A 134 -16.78 -5.41 9.59
N ASP A 135 -16.37 -4.26 10.14
CA ASP A 135 -16.77 -2.96 9.61
C ASP A 135 -16.11 -2.67 8.26
N MET A 136 -14.84 -3.07 8.10
CA MET A 136 -14.11 -2.98 6.84
C MET A 136 -14.84 -3.77 5.74
N ALA A 137 -15.17 -5.04 6.02
CA ALA A 137 -15.91 -5.88 5.10
C ALA A 137 -17.31 -5.33 4.78
N ALA A 138 -18.01 -4.78 5.76
CA ALA A 138 -19.34 -4.20 5.57
C ALA A 138 -19.28 -2.94 4.67
N ILE A 139 -18.34 -2.04 4.93
CA ILE A 139 -18.16 -0.82 4.12
C ILE A 139 -17.75 -1.17 2.70
N LEU A 140 -16.76 -2.06 2.52
CA LEU A 140 -16.32 -2.48 1.18
C LEU A 140 -17.47 -3.06 0.36
N LYS A 141 -18.25 -4.00 0.91
CA LYS A 141 -19.42 -4.57 0.22
C LYS A 141 -20.45 -3.51 -0.14
N ALA A 142 -20.77 -2.61 0.78
CA ALA A 142 -21.75 -1.56 0.55
C ALA A 142 -21.29 -0.58 -0.54
N GLU A 143 -20.02 -0.20 -0.53
CA GLU A 143 -19.45 0.75 -1.48
C GLU A 143 -19.20 0.13 -2.86
N THR A 144 -18.79 -1.14 -2.95
CA THR A 144 -18.72 -1.85 -4.24
C THR A 144 -20.09 -2.02 -4.86
N GLY A 145 -21.15 -2.17 -4.04
CA GLY A 145 -22.54 -2.19 -4.50
C GLY A 145 -23.01 -0.90 -5.19
N LYS A 146 -22.29 0.22 -4.99
CA LYS A 146 -22.55 1.51 -5.67
C LYS A 146 -21.74 1.66 -6.97
N GLY A 147 -20.85 0.73 -7.26
CA GLY A 147 -19.92 0.78 -8.39
C GLY A 147 -18.53 0.32 -7.96
N ALA A 148 -17.92 -0.53 -8.78
CA ALA A 148 -16.59 -1.06 -8.54
C ALA A 148 -15.52 0.03 -8.55
N PHE A 149 -14.47 -0.17 -7.76
CA PHE A 149 -13.27 0.65 -7.70
C PHE A 149 -12.08 -0.28 -7.41
N PRO A 150 -10.88 0.01 -7.94
CA PRO A 150 -9.69 -0.77 -7.62
C PRO A 150 -9.21 -0.46 -6.20
N PHE A 151 -8.69 -1.46 -5.49
CA PHE A 151 -8.10 -1.26 -4.17
C PHE A 151 -7.09 -2.34 -3.81
N ILE A 152 -6.27 -2.03 -2.81
CA ILE A 152 -5.32 -2.92 -2.16
C ILE A 152 -5.55 -2.87 -0.65
N LEU A 153 -5.66 -4.04 -0.02
CA LEU A 153 -5.51 -4.18 1.42
C LEU A 153 -4.02 -4.22 1.70
N HIS A 154 -3.44 -3.07 2.04
CA HIS A 154 -2.01 -2.99 2.34
C HIS A 154 -1.71 -3.58 3.72
N CYS A 155 -0.45 -3.92 3.93
CA CYS A 155 0.12 -4.48 5.15
C CYS A 155 -0.79 -5.52 5.80
N PHE A 156 -1.27 -6.46 4.99
CA PHE A 156 -2.36 -7.34 5.40
C PHE A 156 -1.96 -8.12 6.66
N SER A 157 -2.76 -7.94 7.71
CA SER A 157 -2.57 -8.57 9.01
C SER A 157 -3.91 -8.92 9.70
N SER A 158 -5.00 -8.87 8.92
CA SER A 158 -6.37 -9.23 9.31
C SER A 158 -6.63 -10.73 9.16
N GLY A 159 -7.84 -11.16 9.53
CA GLY A 159 -8.26 -12.56 9.43
C GLY A 159 -8.60 -13.00 7.99
N HIS A 160 -8.61 -14.31 7.81
CA HIS A 160 -8.84 -14.99 6.52
C HIS A 160 -10.11 -14.51 5.78
N ARG A 161 -11.21 -14.33 6.53
CA ARG A 161 -12.49 -13.84 5.99
C ARG A 161 -12.38 -12.47 5.31
N LEU A 162 -11.55 -11.55 5.82
CA LEU A 162 -11.40 -10.25 5.17
C LEU A 162 -10.61 -10.36 3.86
N ALA A 163 -9.59 -11.22 3.80
CA ALA A 163 -8.85 -11.49 2.56
C ALA A 163 -9.77 -12.06 1.48
N GLU A 164 -10.57 -13.07 1.81
CA GLU A 164 -11.55 -13.67 0.89
C GLU A 164 -12.53 -12.64 0.34
N ILE A 165 -13.08 -11.80 1.22
CA ILE A 165 -14.01 -10.74 0.81
C ILE A 165 -13.32 -9.71 -0.07
N GLY A 166 -12.12 -9.25 0.30
CA GLY A 166 -11.35 -8.29 -0.49
C GLY A 166 -11.09 -8.79 -1.91
N VAL A 167 -10.61 -10.02 -2.03
CA VAL A 167 -10.34 -10.69 -3.32
C VAL A 167 -11.63 -10.87 -4.13
N ALA A 168 -12.72 -11.32 -3.49
CA ALA A 168 -14.01 -11.52 -4.17
C ALA A 168 -14.59 -10.21 -4.71
N LEU A 169 -14.27 -9.07 -4.10
CA LEU A 169 -14.65 -7.73 -4.57
C LEU A 169 -13.67 -7.15 -5.61
N GLY A 170 -12.64 -7.91 -6.01
CA GLY A 170 -11.66 -7.53 -7.02
C GLY A 170 -10.42 -6.82 -6.48
N GLY A 171 -10.25 -6.74 -5.15
CA GLY A 171 -9.10 -6.13 -4.50
C GLY A 171 -7.85 -7.00 -4.47
N TYR A 172 -6.72 -6.37 -4.24
CA TYR A 172 -5.40 -7.00 -4.06
C TYR A 172 -5.03 -7.07 -2.57
N VAL A 173 -4.09 -7.94 -2.23
CA VAL A 173 -3.58 -8.11 -0.87
C VAL A 173 -2.07 -7.93 -0.89
N SER A 174 -1.57 -6.98 -0.09
CA SER A 174 -0.14 -6.73 0.06
C SER A 174 0.40 -7.34 1.34
N PHE A 175 1.61 -7.89 1.27
CA PHE A 175 2.30 -8.42 2.44
C PHE A 175 3.56 -7.60 2.72
N SER A 176 3.73 -7.20 3.98
CA SER A 176 4.91 -6.50 4.49
C SER A 176 5.89 -7.47 5.15
N GLY A 177 6.95 -6.94 5.76
CA GLY A 177 7.95 -7.74 6.47
C GLY A 177 7.40 -8.62 7.60
N ILE A 178 6.16 -8.38 8.06
CA ILE A 178 5.44 -9.27 9.00
C ILE A 178 5.41 -10.72 8.49
N LEU A 179 5.29 -10.93 7.18
CA LEU A 179 5.24 -12.27 6.57
C LEU A 179 6.48 -13.11 6.92
N THR A 180 7.63 -12.46 7.11
CA THR A 180 8.91 -13.10 7.44
C THR A 180 9.06 -13.47 8.91
N PHE A 181 8.16 -13.02 9.79
CA PHE A 181 8.31 -13.26 11.23
C PHE A 181 7.97 -14.71 11.59
N LYS A 182 8.71 -15.25 12.57
CA LYS A 182 8.56 -16.63 13.05
C LYS A 182 7.11 -16.98 13.40
N ASN A 183 6.36 -16.05 14.00
CA ASN A 183 5.01 -16.29 14.51
C ASN A 183 3.90 -16.04 13.47
N SER A 184 4.23 -15.65 12.24
CA SER A 184 3.25 -15.30 11.21
C SER A 184 2.76 -16.50 10.39
N ALA A 185 2.58 -17.66 11.04
CA ALA A 185 2.16 -18.88 10.35
C ALA A 185 0.75 -18.76 9.76
N GLU A 186 -0.18 -18.13 10.49
CA GLU A 186 -1.53 -17.85 10.00
C GLU A 186 -1.53 -16.88 8.83
N LEU A 187 -0.72 -15.82 8.89
CA LEU A 187 -0.58 -14.88 7.78
C LEU A 187 -0.04 -15.55 6.51
N ARG A 188 0.92 -16.46 6.64
CA ARG A 188 1.43 -17.26 5.50
C ARG A 188 0.38 -18.22 4.96
N ALA A 189 -0.48 -18.80 5.80
CA ALA A 189 -1.60 -19.61 5.33
C ALA A 189 -2.58 -18.76 4.50
N ILE A 190 -2.92 -17.55 4.95
CA ILE A 190 -3.75 -16.61 4.18
C ILE A 190 -3.08 -16.25 2.85
N ALA A 191 -1.77 -15.94 2.87
CA ALA A 191 -1.03 -15.61 1.65
C ALA A 191 -1.02 -16.76 0.62
N ALA A 192 -1.01 -18.02 1.08
CA ALA A 192 -1.10 -19.19 0.22
C ALA A 192 -2.48 -19.39 -0.41
N ASP A 193 -3.55 -18.90 0.24
CA ASP A 193 -4.93 -19.02 -0.25
C ASP A 193 -5.35 -17.86 -1.17
N VAL A 194 -4.65 -16.70 -1.11
CA VAL A 194 -4.91 -15.57 -2.01
C VAL A 194 -4.49 -15.96 -3.44
N PRO A 195 -5.34 -15.73 -4.46
CA PRO A 195 -4.98 -15.98 -5.85
C PRO A 195 -3.68 -15.28 -6.24
N HIS A 196 -2.78 -15.97 -6.95
CA HIS A 196 -1.46 -15.43 -7.27
C HIS A 196 -1.52 -14.11 -8.04
N ASP A 197 -2.58 -13.91 -8.83
CA ASP A 197 -2.84 -12.69 -9.56
C ASP A 197 -3.47 -11.57 -8.69
N ARG A 198 -3.44 -11.70 -7.36
CA ARG A 198 -3.89 -10.66 -6.41
C ARG A 198 -2.87 -10.36 -5.31
N LEU A 199 -1.67 -10.95 -5.41
CA LEU A 199 -0.59 -10.80 -4.45
C LEU A 199 0.30 -9.60 -4.78
N LEU A 200 0.62 -8.81 -3.76
CA LEU A 200 1.59 -7.71 -3.79
C LEU A 200 2.54 -7.79 -2.58
N VAL A 201 3.64 -7.06 -2.67
CA VAL A 201 4.65 -6.95 -1.60
C VAL A 201 4.99 -5.49 -1.34
N GLU A 202 5.33 -5.21 -0.09
CA GLU A 202 5.74 -3.87 0.33
C GLU A 202 6.67 -3.91 1.54
N THR A 203 7.21 -2.75 1.90
CA THR A 203 7.98 -2.59 3.13
C THR A 203 7.17 -2.05 4.29
N ASP A 204 6.29 -1.09 4.05
CA ASP A 204 5.76 -0.18 5.08
C ASP A 204 6.89 0.59 5.81
N ALA A 205 8.00 0.85 5.12
CA ALA A 205 9.17 1.51 5.70
C ALA A 205 8.80 2.92 6.19
N PRO A 206 9.27 3.35 7.39
CA PRO A 206 10.37 2.79 8.19
C PRO A 206 10.00 1.62 9.12
N TYR A 207 8.74 1.17 9.13
CA TYR A 207 8.25 0.13 10.03
C TYR A 207 8.47 -1.28 9.50
N LEU A 208 8.25 -2.27 10.37
CA LEU A 208 8.08 -3.68 9.99
C LEU A 208 9.24 -4.33 9.21
N ALA A 209 10.48 -3.95 9.53
CA ALA A 209 11.67 -4.53 8.88
C ALA A 209 11.63 -6.07 8.86
N PRO A 210 11.77 -6.71 7.68
CA PRO A 210 11.71 -8.16 7.54
C PRO A 210 12.94 -8.83 8.17
N VAL A 211 12.89 -10.14 8.41
CA VAL A 211 14.09 -10.95 8.69
C VAL A 211 15.02 -10.89 7.46
N PRO A 212 16.34 -10.62 7.61
CA PRO A 212 17.14 -10.63 8.84
C PRO A 212 17.27 -9.29 9.58
N PHE A 213 16.56 -8.24 9.15
CA PHE A 213 16.61 -6.89 9.71
C PHE A 213 15.58 -6.60 10.80
N ARG A 214 14.81 -7.60 11.25
CA ARG A 214 13.80 -7.44 12.29
C ARG A 214 14.36 -6.70 13.52
N GLY A 215 13.67 -5.64 13.92
CA GLY A 215 14.07 -4.76 15.04
C GLY A 215 14.98 -3.60 14.64
N LYS A 216 15.39 -3.51 13.37
CA LYS A 216 16.05 -2.33 12.78
C LYS A 216 15.02 -1.47 12.04
N ARG A 217 15.42 -0.25 11.68
CA ARG A 217 14.65 0.60 10.77
C ARG A 217 14.56 -0.08 9.40
N ASN A 218 13.36 -0.13 8.84
CA ASN A 218 13.12 -0.69 7.52
C ASN A 218 13.50 0.32 6.43
N GLU A 219 13.66 -0.14 5.20
CA GLU A 219 13.83 0.68 4.01
C GLU A 219 13.37 -0.07 2.76
N PRO A 220 12.99 0.62 1.66
CA PRO A 220 12.43 -0.01 0.46
C PRO A 220 13.23 -1.18 -0.12
N ALA A 221 14.57 -1.12 -0.03
CA ALA A 221 15.46 -2.19 -0.48
C ALA A 221 15.15 -3.56 0.16
N TYR A 222 14.54 -3.57 1.36
CA TYR A 222 14.28 -4.80 2.10
C TYR A 222 13.04 -5.57 1.61
N VAL A 223 12.22 -5.01 0.70
CA VAL A 223 11.05 -5.70 0.15
C VAL A 223 11.42 -7.03 -0.52
N ALA A 224 12.64 -7.15 -1.05
CA ALA A 224 13.17 -8.40 -1.60
C ALA A 224 13.12 -9.58 -0.60
N HIS A 225 13.30 -9.32 0.70
CA HIS A 225 13.18 -10.35 1.73
C HIS A 225 11.73 -10.79 1.96
N THR A 226 10.79 -9.85 1.88
CA THR A 226 9.36 -10.17 1.94
C THR A 226 8.93 -10.99 0.73
N ALA A 227 9.34 -10.58 -0.48
CA ALA A 227 9.07 -11.30 -1.73
C ALA A 227 9.61 -12.72 -1.71
N LYS A 228 10.84 -12.93 -1.22
CA LYS A 228 11.42 -14.26 -1.04
C LYS A 228 10.56 -15.17 -0.16
N VAL A 229 10.12 -14.69 1.00
CA VAL A 229 9.26 -15.50 1.89
C VAL A 229 7.89 -15.75 1.28
N LEU A 230 7.34 -14.80 0.52
CA LEU A 230 6.11 -15.01 -0.22
C LEU A 230 6.27 -16.10 -1.30
N ALA A 231 7.39 -16.11 -2.03
CA ALA A 231 7.72 -17.15 -3.00
C ALA A 231 7.74 -18.55 -2.37
N GLU A 232 8.45 -18.67 -1.24
CA GLU A 232 8.53 -19.91 -0.46
C GLU A 232 7.15 -20.35 0.04
N THR A 233 6.31 -19.39 0.44
CA THR A 233 4.96 -19.65 0.96
C THR A 233 4.03 -20.25 -0.10
N ILE A 234 4.12 -19.78 -1.35
CA ILE A 234 3.25 -20.22 -2.45
C ILE A 234 3.92 -21.23 -3.40
N GLY A 235 5.16 -21.63 -3.12
CA GLY A 235 5.88 -22.68 -3.85
C GLY A 235 6.40 -22.27 -5.23
N VAL A 236 6.80 -21.00 -5.40
CA VAL A 236 7.38 -20.47 -6.65
C VAL A 236 8.81 -19.98 -6.44
N SER A 237 9.55 -19.76 -7.53
CA SER A 237 10.90 -19.21 -7.50
C SER A 237 10.94 -17.69 -7.18
N GLU A 238 12.12 -17.19 -6.79
CA GLU A 238 12.32 -15.74 -6.56
C GLU A 238 12.10 -14.90 -7.84
N ALA A 239 12.40 -15.45 -9.02
CA ALA A 239 12.12 -14.79 -10.29
C ALA A 239 10.62 -14.73 -10.58
N GLU A 240 9.91 -15.87 -10.41
CA GLU A 240 8.47 -15.94 -10.65
C GLU A 240 7.67 -15.03 -9.69
N ILE A 241 8.03 -14.95 -8.40
CA ILE A 241 7.33 -14.02 -7.49
C ILE A 241 7.56 -12.57 -7.87
N ALA A 242 8.77 -12.24 -8.35
CA ALA A 242 9.11 -10.89 -8.77
C ALA A 242 8.27 -10.48 -9.98
N ASP A 243 8.16 -11.36 -10.98
CA ASP A 243 7.32 -11.14 -12.16
C ASP A 243 5.83 -11.05 -11.78
N LEU A 244 5.33 -11.99 -10.98
CA LEU A 244 3.93 -12.04 -10.54
C LEU A 244 3.50 -10.76 -9.80
N THR A 245 4.26 -10.37 -8.78
CA THR A 245 3.93 -9.20 -7.95
C THR A 245 4.10 -7.90 -8.72
N THR A 246 5.12 -7.80 -9.58
CA THR A 246 5.33 -6.65 -10.47
C THR A 246 4.17 -6.52 -11.48
N ASP A 247 3.77 -7.61 -12.13
CA ASP A 247 2.65 -7.57 -13.08
C ASP A 247 1.33 -7.21 -12.42
N ASN A 248 1.07 -7.76 -11.24
CA ASN A 248 -0.06 -7.40 -10.40
C ASN A 248 -0.03 -5.90 -10.04
N PHE A 249 1.14 -5.38 -9.65
CA PHE A 249 1.30 -3.98 -9.29
C PHE A 249 0.90 -3.10 -10.45
N PHE A 250 1.46 -3.31 -11.64
CA PHE A 250 1.17 -2.45 -12.80
C PHE A 250 -0.22 -2.66 -13.39
N ARG A 251 -0.88 -3.79 -13.12
CA ARG A 251 -2.30 -3.96 -13.45
C ARG A 251 -3.19 -3.14 -12.51
N LEU A 252 -2.84 -3.05 -11.24
CA LEU A 252 -3.58 -2.27 -10.25
C LEU A 252 -3.30 -0.77 -10.36
N PHE A 253 -2.03 -0.37 -10.36
CA PHE A 253 -1.55 1.01 -10.43
C PHE A 253 -1.31 1.43 -11.88
N GLY A 254 -2.33 1.29 -12.74
CA GLY A 254 -2.20 1.46 -14.19
C GLY A 254 -1.77 2.87 -14.66
N LYS A 255 -1.84 3.88 -13.78
CA LYS A 255 -1.31 5.22 -14.06
C LYS A 255 0.21 5.30 -13.97
N MET A 256 0.85 4.42 -13.20
CA MET A 256 2.29 4.40 -13.05
C MET A 256 2.95 3.73 -14.26
N PRO A 257 3.87 4.39 -14.97
CA PRO A 257 4.54 3.79 -16.11
C PRO A 257 5.48 2.67 -15.64
N ARG A 258 5.39 1.51 -16.32
CA ARG A 258 6.40 0.46 -16.25
C ARG A 258 7.76 1.04 -16.66
N PRO A 259 8.86 0.79 -15.92
CA PRO A 259 10.18 1.13 -16.39
C PRO A 259 10.42 0.49 -17.76
N VAL A 260 11.02 1.24 -18.67
CA VAL A 260 11.47 0.68 -19.95
C VAL A 260 12.64 -0.24 -19.62
N GLU A 261 12.57 -1.51 -20.03
CA GLU A 261 13.72 -2.40 -19.96
C GLU A 261 14.88 -1.73 -20.69
N GLN A 262 15.93 -1.37 -19.96
CA GLN A 262 17.19 -1.04 -20.60
C GLN A 262 17.74 -2.36 -21.15
N SER A 263 17.50 -2.62 -22.43
CA SER A 263 18.18 -3.68 -23.17
C SER A 263 19.69 -3.52 -22.94
N ALA A 264 20.27 -4.47 -22.21
CA ALA A 264 21.71 -4.61 -22.02
C ALA A 264 22.40 -4.98 -23.35
#